data_AF-A0A2H0QDL5-F1
#
_entry.id   AF-A0A2H0QDL5-F1
#
_cell.length_a   1.000
_cell.length_b   1.000
_cell.length_c   1.000
_cell.angle_alpha   90.00
_cell.angle_beta   90.00
_cell.angle_gamma   90.00
#
_symmetry.space_group_name_H-M   'P 1'
#
loop_
_entity.id
_entity.type
_entity.pdbx_description
1 polymer ?
#
loop_
_entity_poly.entity_id
_entity_poly.type
_entity_poly.pdbx_seq_one_letter_code
_entity_poly.pdbx_strand_id
1 'polypeptide(L)'
;MDDTDDERIEQLTGVVRSYLDEFDGAEADDLRRIAIEIGTATRLSYMLARSSCAENPTDIRGFEELAEIFQEARTKIEAISDDLDLSQADFAQLNKVISDIGDRIRMLDELQNLELDIEGRLENADAIAKEMQAANDRKNPLRNGGRY
;
A
#
# COMPACT_ATOMS: atom_id res chain seq x y z
N MET A 1 -8.34 -9.56 -7.94
CA MET A 1 -8.84 -9.02 -6.67
C MET A 1 -9.99 -9.89 -6.26
N ASP A 2 -9.83 -10.61 -5.16
CA ASP A 2 -10.97 -11.12 -4.43
C ASP A 2 -11.43 -9.95 -3.57
N ASP A 3 -12.57 -9.32 -3.91
CA ASP A 3 -13.09 -8.12 -3.25
C ASP A 3 -13.18 -8.29 -1.71
N THR A 4 -13.15 -9.54 -1.23
CA THR A 4 -13.19 -9.89 0.18
C THR A 4 -11.94 -9.54 0.99
N ASP A 5 -10.74 -9.48 0.39
CA ASP A 5 -9.52 -9.14 1.15
C ASP A 5 -9.35 -7.63 1.33
N ASP A 6 -9.75 -6.84 0.32
CA ASP A 6 -9.76 -5.38 0.41
C ASP A 6 -10.81 -4.90 1.43
N GLU A 7 -12.01 -5.50 1.44
CA GLU A 7 -13.03 -5.25 2.47
C GLU A 7 -12.52 -5.60 3.89
N ARG A 8 -11.74 -6.68 4.05
CA ARG A 8 -11.17 -7.07 5.35
C ARG A 8 -10.09 -6.09 5.81
N ILE A 9 -9.27 -5.62 4.89
CA ILE A 9 -8.28 -4.58 5.17
C ILE A 9 -8.99 -3.31 5.63
N GLU A 10 -10.03 -2.86 4.92
CA GLU A 10 -10.80 -1.67 5.28
C GLU A 10 -11.46 -1.81 6.67
N GLN A 11 -12.04 -2.98 6.97
CA GLN A 11 -12.64 -3.27 8.28
C GLN A 11 -11.61 -3.22 9.41
N LEU A 12 -10.47 -3.89 9.27
CA LEU A 12 -9.42 -3.89 10.29
C LEU A 12 -8.80 -2.50 10.47
N THR A 13 -8.67 -1.75 9.37
CA THR A 13 -8.22 -0.37 9.35
C THR A 13 -9.18 0.54 10.14
N GLY A 14 -10.49 0.36 9.94
CA GLY A 14 -11.52 1.05 10.72
C GLY A 14 -11.48 0.70 12.22
N VAL A 15 -11.20 -0.55 12.56
CA VAL A 15 -11.01 -0.99 13.95
C VAL A 15 -9.81 -0.27 14.60
N VAL A 16 -8.67 -0.18 13.90
CA VAL A 16 -7.50 0.55 14.42
C VAL A 16 -7.83 2.02 14.67
N ARG A 17 -8.53 2.69 13.74
CA ARG A 17 -8.96 4.09 13.90
C ARG A 17 -9.85 4.28 15.13
N SER A 18 -10.84 3.41 15.33
CA SER A 18 -11.72 3.46 16.51
C SER A 18 -10.92 3.40 17.82
N TYR A 19 -9.90 2.53 17.86
CA TYR A 19 -9.03 2.42 19.02
C TYR A 19 -8.10 3.61 19.20
N LEU A 20 -7.65 4.24 18.11
CA LEU A 20 -6.88 5.48 18.18
C LEU A 20 -7.73 6.64 18.73
N ASP A 21 -9.02 6.68 18.44
CA ASP A 21 -9.93 7.66 19.02
C ASP A 21 -10.17 7.42 20.52
N GLU A 22 -10.35 6.16 20.92
CA GLU A 22 -10.49 5.76 22.35
C GLU A 22 -9.23 6.02 23.18
N PHE A 23 -8.08 6.12 22.51
CA PHE A 23 -6.78 6.36 23.11
C PHE A 23 -6.70 7.69 23.87
N ASP A 24 -7.40 8.72 23.40
CA ASP A 24 -7.35 10.07 23.94
C ASP A 24 -8.32 10.20 25.13
N GLY A 25 -7.84 9.84 26.33
CA GLY A 25 -8.60 9.94 27.58
C GLY A 25 -8.81 8.63 28.33
N ALA A 26 -8.21 7.53 27.84
CA ALA A 26 -8.23 6.23 28.49
C ALA A 26 -7.34 6.17 29.75
N GLU A 27 -7.74 5.36 30.73
CA GLU A 27 -6.92 5.05 31.92
C GLU A 27 -5.81 4.03 31.57
N ALA A 28 -4.82 3.88 32.45
CA ALA A 28 -3.63 3.05 32.17
C ALA A 28 -3.93 1.59 31.77
N ASP A 29 -4.92 0.97 32.40
CA ASP A 29 -5.31 -0.42 32.07
C ASP A 29 -6.01 -0.51 30.71
N ASP A 30 -6.81 0.50 30.35
CA ASP A 30 -7.45 0.62 29.04
C ASP A 30 -6.41 0.88 27.95
N LEU A 31 -5.44 1.75 28.21
CA LEU A 31 -4.32 2.01 27.30
C LEU A 31 -3.52 0.75 26.98
N ARG A 32 -3.30 -0.16 27.96
CA ARG A 32 -2.65 -1.45 27.71
C ARG A 32 -3.48 -2.32 26.77
N ARG A 33 -4.78 -2.44 27.03
CA ARG A 33 -5.72 -3.22 26.20
C ARG A 33 -5.76 -2.68 24.77
N ILE A 34 -5.97 -1.37 24.63
CA ILE A 34 -6.08 -0.69 23.34
C ILE A 34 -4.77 -0.83 22.54
N ALA A 35 -3.61 -0.71 23.18
CA ALA A 35 -2.32 -0.92 22.51
C ALA A 35 -2.15 -2.35 21.95
N ILE A 36 -2.59 -3.38 22.69
CA ILE A 36 -2.56 -4.78 22.23
C ILE A 36 -3.51 -4.99 21.06
N GLU A 37 -4.72 -4.44 21.13
CA GLU A 37 -5.75 -4.57 20.10
C GLU A 37 -5.32 -3.87 18.80
N ILE A 38 -4.79 -2.64 18.89
CA ILE A 38 -4.19 -1.91 17.75
C ILE A 38 -3.06 -2.73 17.11
N GLY A 39 -2.15 -3.29 17.92
CA GLY A 39 -1.04 -4.08 17.42
C GLY A 39 -1.46 -5.35 16.69
N THR A 40 -2.49 -6.01 17.21
CA THR A 40 -3.05 -7.22 16.61
C THR A 40 -3.74 -6.93 15.28
N ALA A 41 -4.62 -5.93 15.27
CA ALA A 41 -5.33 -5.50 14.05
C ALA A 41 -4.35 -5.01 12.97
N THR A 42 -3.30 -4.31 13.39
CA THR A 42 -2.21 -3.85 12.52
C THR A 42 -1.48 -4.99 11.84
N ARG A 43 -1.05 -5.98 12.61
CA ARG A 43 -0.36 -7.15 12.09
C ARG A 43 -1.21 -7.96 11.12
N LEU A 44 -2.50 -8.12 11.43
CA LEU A 44 -3.44 -8.83 10.55
C LEU A 44 -3.65 -8.08 9.23
N SER A 45 -3.82 -6.76 9.29
CA SER A 45 -3.98 -5.91 8.10
C SER A 45 -2.76 -6.02 7.19
N TYR A 46 -1.54 -6.01 7.75
CA TYR A 46 -0.33 -6.22 6.96
C TYR A 46 -0.24 -7.61 6.34
N MET A 47 -0.58 -8.66 7.09
CA MET A 47 -0.53 -10.02 6.57
C MET A 47 -1.50 -10.21 5.40
N LEU A 48 -2.70 -9.63 5.48
CA LEU A 48 -3.69 -9.64 4.41
C LEU A 48 -3.22 -8.80 3.21
N ALA A 49 -2.77 -7.58 3.45
CA ALA A 49 -2.24 -6.72 2.40
C ALA A 49 -1.05 -7.38 1.68
N ARG A 50 -0.13 -7.99 2.41
CA ARG A 50 1.00 -8.75 1.83
C ARG A 50 0.53 -9.93 0.99
N SER A 51 -0.53 -10.63 1.41
CA SER A 51 -1.13 -11.73 0.63
C SER A 51 -1.73 -11.21 -0.67
N SER A 52 -2.54 -10.15 -0.60
CA SER A 52 -3.17 -9.49 -1.75
C SER A 52 -2.12 -8.97 -2.75
N CYS A 53 -1.07 -8.31 -2.27
CA CYS A 53 0.01 -7.76 -3.09
C CYS A 53 0.89 -8.82 -3.77
N ALA A 54 0.97 -10.04 -3.22
CA ALA A 54 1.66 -11.14 -3.89
C ALA A 54 0.92 -11.59 -5.16
N GLU A 55 -0.37 -11.33 -5.24
CA GLU A 55 -1.22 -11.65 -6.39
C GLU A 55 -1.35 -10.47 -7.36
N ASN A 56 -1.33 -9.23 -6.87
CA ASN A 56 -1.37 -8.02 -7.71
C ASN A 56 -0.58 -6.83 -7.10
N PRO A 57 0.66 -6.54 -7.57
CA PRO A 57 1.53 -5.53 -6.98
C PRO A 57 1.18 -4.07 -7.31
N THR A 58 0.15 -3.81 -8.13
CA THR A 58 -0.19 -2.46 -8.63
C THR A 58 -1.32 -1.77 -7.87
N ASP A 59 -1.96 -2.42 -6.89
CA ASP A 59 -2.97 -1.78 -6.05
C ASP A 59 -2.40 -1.33 -4.71
N ILE A 60 -2.24 -0.01 -4.60
CA ILE A 60 -1.36 0.64 -3.62
C ILE A 60 -2.12 1.58 -2.70
N ARG A 61 -3.35 1.94 -3.08
CA ARG A 61 -4.17 2.90 -2.31
C ARG A 61 -4.48 2.38 -0.91
N GLY A 62 -4.74 1.08 -0.77
CA GLY A 62 -4.91 0.45 0.54
C GLY A 62 -3.62 0.45 1.39
N PHE A 63 -2.45 0.46 0.77
CA PHE A 63 -1.17 0.48 1.49
C PHE A 63 -0.82 1.85 2.05
N GLU A 64 -1.16 2.93 1.34
CA GLU A 64 -0.94 4.31 1.81
C GLU A 64 -1.78 4.61 3.04
N GLU A 65 -3.06 4.24 3.03
CA GLU A 65 -3.96 4.46 4.16
C GLU A 65 -3.54 3.64 5.39
N LEU A 66 -3.12 2.40 5.16
CA LEU A 66 -2.50 1.57 6.18
C LEU A 66 -1.22 2.22 6.74
N ALA A 67 -0.37 2.79 5.89
CA ALA A 67 0.87 3.47 6.29
C ALA A 67 0.63 4.57 7.33
N GLU A 68 -0.33 5.44 7.04
CA GLU A 68 -0.65 6.59 7.88
C GLU A 68 -1.15 6.14 9.25
N ILE A 69 -2.08 5.18 9.27
CA ILE A 69 -2.65 4.64 10.50
C ILE A 69 -1.59 3.92 11.32
N PHE A 70 -0.63 3.24 10.68
CA PHE A 70 0.49 2.62 11.40
C PHE A 70 1.42 3.63 12.01
N GLN A 71 1.69 4.73 11.32
CA GLN A 71 2.53 5.79 11.84
C GLN A 71 1.86 6.50 13.03
N GLU A 72 0.55 6.70 12.97
CA GLU A 72 -0.24 7.27 14.05
C GLU A 72 -0.29 6.33 15.27
N ALA A 73 -0.62 5.05 15.06
CA ALA A 73 -0.60 4.03 16.11
C ALA A 73 0.75 3.92 16.80
N ARG A 74 1.83 3.93 16.03
CA ARG A 74 3.18 3.94 16.57
C ARG A 74 3.41 5.14 17.48
N THR A 75 3.04 6.34 17.02
CA THR A 75 3.25 7.58 17.75
C THR A 75 2.50 7.57 19.08
N LYS A 76 1.23 7.13 19.09
CA LYS A 76 0.43 7.02 20.32
C LYS A 76 1.00 5.97 21.29
N ILE A 77 1.43 4.81 20.79
CA ILE A 77 2.00 3.74 21.64
C ILE A 77 3.40 4.11 22.16
N GLU A 78 4.23 4.81 21.38
CA GLU A 78 5.53 5.33 21.86
C GLU A 78 5.33 6.35 23.00
N ALA A 79 4.34 7.24 22.89
CA ALA A 79 4.07 8.30 23.85
C ALA A 79 3.70 7.81 25.26
N ILE A 80 3.15 6.59 25.37
CA ILE A 80 2.72 5.97 26.64
C ILE A 80 3.62 4.78 27.03
N SER A 81 4.61 4.43 26.20
CA SER A 81 5.40 3.21 26.39
C SER A 81 6.16 3.21 27.71
N ASP A 82 6.54 4.39 28.19
CA ASP A 82 7.15 4.61 29.50
C ASP A 82 6.16 4.34 30.66
N ASP A 83 4.86 4.47 30.43
CA ASP A 83 3.79 4.30 31.43
C ASP A 83 3.16 2.90 31.44
N LEU A 84 3.18 2.18 30.30
CA LEU A 84 2.40 0.95 30.15
C LEU A 84 3.06 -0.34 30.63
N ASP A 85 4.31 -0.35 31.08
CA ASP A 85 5.04 -1.56 31.50
C ASP A 85 4.72 -2.79 30.60
N LEU A 86 4.60 -2.52 29.29
CA LEU A 86 4.37 -3.56 28.29
C LEU A 86 5.64 -4.41 28.26
N SER A 87 5.51 -5.72 28.05
CA SER A 87 6.70 -6.55 27.91
C SER A 87 7.53 -5.97 26.75
N GLN A 88 8.80 -5.66 27.00
CA GLN A 88 9.70 -5.11 25.96
C GLN A 88 9.69 -5.94 24.66
N ALA A 89 9.36 -7.24 24.76
CA ALA A 89 9.22 -8.14 23.63
C ALA A 89 8.03 -7.80 22.73
N ASP A 90 6.87 -7.46 23.29
CA ASP A 90 5.66 -7.16 22.51
C ASP A 90 5.81 -5.82 21.77
N PHE A 91 6.37 -4.81 22.44
CA PHE A 91 6.67 -3.52 21.84
C PHE A 91 7.73 -3.63 20.72
N ALA A 92 8.78 -4.42 20.93
CA ALA A 92 9.79 -4.67 19.90
C ALA A 92 9.18 -5.38 18.67
N GLN A 93 8.24 -6.29 18.89
CA GLN A 93 7.57 -7.01 17.80
C GLN A 93 6.63 -6.09 17.02
N LEU A 94 5.93 -5.18 17.71
CA LEU A 94 5.08 -4.15 17.12
C LEU A 94 5.90 -3.19 16.24
N ASN A 95 6.98 -2.64 16.78
CA ASN A 95 7.87 -1.74 16.05
C ASN A 95 8.48 -2.38 14.81
N LYS A 96 8.83 -3.68 14.89
CA LYS A 96 9.33 -4.41 13.74
C LYS A 96 8.26 -4.51 12.64
N VAL A 97 7.03 -4.86 12.98
CA VAL A 97 5.93 -4.94 12.01
C VAL A 97 5.69 -3.58 11.35
N ILE A 98 5.69 -2.50 12.13
CA ILE A 98 5.52 -1.13 11.61
C ILE A 98 6.66 -0.75 10.65
N SER A 99 7.90 -1.06 11.02
CA SER A 99 9.06 -0.81 10.14
C SER A 99 8.97 -1.60 8.83
N ASP A 100 8.65 -2.90 8.92
CA ASP A 100 8.54 -3.79 7.75
C ASP A 100 7.44 -3.31 6.79
N ILE A 101 6.36 -2.73 7.32
CA ILE A 101 5.29 -2.13 6.52
C ILE A 101 5.79 -0.85 5.84
N GLY A 102 6.38 0.07 6.59
CA GLY A 102 6.88 1.35 6.04
C GLY A 102 7.94 1.17 4.95
N ASP A 103 8.77 0.13 5.03
CA ASP A 103 9.70 -0.25 3.97
C ASP A 103 8.98 -0.79 2.73
N ARG A 104 7.87 -1.52 2.92
CA ARG A 104 7.07 -2.09 1.83
C ARG A 104 6.30 -1.02 1.06
N ILE A 105 5.74 -0.03 1.74
CA ILE A 105 5.06 1.12 1.09
C ILE A 105 6.04 1.89 0.21
N ARG A 106 7.25 2.17 0.72
CA ARG A 106 8.30 2.81 -0.08
C ARG A 106 8.63 2.00 -1.33
N MET A 107 8.76 0.67 -1.19
CA MET A 107 9.01 -0.21 -2.33
C MET A 107 7.84 -0.20 -3.34
N LEU A 108 6.60 -0.08 -2.88
CA LEU A 108 5.43 -0.02 -3.76
C LEU A 108 5.32 1.32 -4.48
N ASP A 109 5.61 2.45 -3.83
CA ASP A 109 5.71 3.76 -4.47
C ASP A 109 6.79 3.77 -5.57
N GLU A 110 7.95 3.15 -5.30
CA GLU A 110 8.98 2.96 -6.32
C GLU A 110 8.49 2.12 -7.52
N LEU A 111 7.69 1.06 -7.27
CA LEU A 111 7.10 0.23 -8.33
C LEU A 111 6.06 0.98 -9.15
N GLN A 112 5.21 1.81 -8.52
CA GLN A 112 4.23 2.63 -9.22
C GLN A 112 4.91 3.61 -10.18
N ASN A 113 5.97 4.26 -9.70
CA ASN A 113 6.74 5.20 -10.51
C ASN A 113 7.40 4.49 -11.71
N LEU A 114 7.87 3.25 -11.52
CA LEU A 114 8.39 2.42 -12.60
C LEU A 114 7.30 2.01 -13.61
N GLU A 115 6.09 1.70 -13.16
CA GLU A 115 4.96 1.38 -14.03
C GLU A 115 4.59 2.57 -14.93
N LEU A 116 4.48 3.77 -14.34
CA LEU A 116 4.24 5.01 -15.09
C LEU A 116 5.31 5.30 -16.15
N ASP A 117 6.59 5.04 -15.83
CA ASP A 117 7.68 5.15 -16.81
C ASP A 117 7.53 4.14 -17.96
N ILE A 118 7.16 2.89 -17.65
CA ILE A 118 6.93 1.85 -18.65
C ILE A 118 5.77 2.23 -19.58
N GLU A 119 4.66 2.71 -19.03
CA GLU A 119 3.50 3.16 -19.81
C GLU A 119 3.87 4.30 -20.76
N GLY A 120 4.57 5.33 -20.25
CA GLY A 120 5.03 6.46 -21.08
C GLY A 120 5.98 6.02 -22.20
N ARG A 121 6.80 5.00 -21.96
CA ARG A 121 7.68 4.41 -22.99
C ARG A 121 6.91 3.61 -24.04
N LEU A 122 5.84 2.91 -23.66
CA LEU A 122 4.98 2.18 -24.59
C LEU A 122 4.20 3.13 -25.50
N GLU A 123 3.65 4.21 -24.95
CA GLU A 123 2.96 5.24 -25.75
C GLU A 123 3.90 5.86 -26.79
N ASN A 124 5.14 6.18 -26.38
CA ASN A 124 6.14 6.71 -27.29
C ASN A 124 6.52 5.71 -28.40
N ALA A 125 6.65 4.43 -28.05
CA ALA A 125 6.93 3.38 -29.04
C ALA A 125 5.78 3.23 -30.06
N ASP A 126 4.53 3.30 -29.61
CA ASP A 126 3.35 3.24 -30.49
C ASP A 126 3.24 4.47 -31.40
N ALA A 127 3.59 5.67 -30.88
CA ALA A 127 3.68 6.89 -31.68
C ALA A 127 4.74 6.76 -32.80
N ILE A 128 5.93 6.26 -32.46
CA ILE A 128 7.02 6.03 -33.44
C ILE A 128 6.58 5.00 -34.48
N ALA A 129 5.91 3.92 -34.08
CA ALA A 129 5.41 2.89 -35.00
C ALA A 129 4.40 3.47 -36.00
N LYS A 130 3.46 4.32 -35.53
CA LYS A 130 2.49 5.03 -36.38
C LYS A 130 3.18 5.99 -37.35
N GLU A 131 4.19 6.74 -36.91
CA GLU A 131 4.96 7.63 -37.78
C GLU A 131 5.76 6.87 -38.84
N MET A 132 6.39 5.76 -38.46
CA MET A 132 7.10 4.88 -39.39
C MET A 132 6.15 4.29 -40.43
N GLN A 133 4.96 3.84 -40.01
CA GLN A 133 3.94 3.31 -40.92
C GLN A 133 3.46 4.41 -41.88
N ALA A 134 3.15 5.61 -41.39
CA ALA A 134 2.76 6.74 -42.22
C ALA A 134 3.88 7.16 -43.20
N ALA A 135 5.14 7.14 -42.76
CA ALA A 135 6.29 7.43 -43.61
C ALA A 135 6.48 6.36 -44.70
N ASN A 136 6.23 5.08 -44.38
CA ASN A 136 6.28 3.98 -45.34
C ASN A 136 5.14 4.06 -46.37
N ASP A 137 3.92 4.38 -45.95
CA ASP A 137 2.77 4.57 -46.82
C ASP A 137 2.97 5.74 -47.80
N ARG A 138 3.60 6.83 -47.34
CA ARG A 138 4.02 7.95 -48.21
C ARG A 138 5.08 7.55 -49.24
N LYS A 139 5.98 6.61 -48.91
CA LYS A 139 7.03 6.12 -49.81
C LYS A 139 6.54 5.04 -50.79
N ASN A 140 5.45 4.34 -50.48
CA ASN A 140 4.88 3.27 -51.32
C ASN A 140 3.37 3.47 -51.60
N PRO A 141 2.98 4.56 -52.30
CA PRO A 141 1.56 4.88 -52.52
C PRO A 141 0.83 3.84 -53.41
N LEU A 142 1.55 3.05 -54.21
CA LEU A 142 0.99 2.11 -55.18
C LEU A 142 0.73 0.70 -54.61
N ARG A 143 1.18 0.38 -53.40
CA ARG A 143 1.02 -0.96 -52.81
C ARG A 143 -0.34 -1.18 -52.13
N ASN A 144 -1.02 -0.10 -51.73
CA ASN A 144 -2.34 -0.16 -51.07
C ASN A 144 -3.52 0.27 -51.96
N GLY A 145 -3.27 0.66 -53.22
CA GLY A 145 -4.30 1.13 -54.17
C GLY A 145 -4.47 0.26 -55.43
N GLY A 146 -3.84 -0.91 -55.52
CA GLY A 146 -3.81 -1.73 -56.74
C GLY A 146 -4.79 -2.89 -56.74
N ARG A 147 -6.10 -2.62 -56.90
CA ARG A 147 -7.02 -3.54 -57.59
C ARG A 147 -7.65 -2.79 -58.76
N TYR A 148 -7.11 -3.04 -59.94
CA TYR A 148 -7.85 -2.95 -61.21
C TYR A 148 -7.95 -4.37 -61.77
#